data_AF-A0AAJ6QXY2-F1
#
_entry.id   AF-A0AAJ6QXY2-F1
#
_cell.length_a   1.000
_cell.length_b   1.000
_cell.length_c   1.000
_cell.angle_alpha   90.00
_cell.angle_beta   90.00
_cell.angle_gamma   90.00
#
_symmetry.space_group_name_H-M   'P 1'
#
loop_
_entity.id
_entity.type
_entity.pdbx_description
1 polymer ?
#
loop_
_entity_poly.entity_id
_entity_poly.type
_entity_poly.pdbx_seq_one_letter_code
_entity_poly.pdbx_strand_id
1 'polypeptide(L)'
;MALCARVLRWSPRTSGLRLMSGGSTENIFADEENVLTEEEIEAKRNIARVTDRFYLRKMKREYTAKFSEDFTIKALRKDYVYFGEQSGINPGVCWPNKEEMADLHYAEEKFFKSFDTLKSELAEKKEAERRARVEREQSIDENLSKLDQWRKEMLAREEKANQEAAKKQAHMDELIREVREHIGYNLSPSDPKFKEVMEMKEAERKKVEKEAKKQLKKQRMMERLLKVPKVSDELPRTPEDETRKPDSKPTSDDEASGAPK
;
A
#
# COMPACT_ATOMS: atom_id res chain seq x y z
N MET A 1 -15.92 -52.54 -16.73
CA MET A 1 -15.27 -53.85 -16.92
C MET A 1 -14.21 -54.03 -15.85
N ALA A 2 -14.21 -55.21 -15.23
CA ALA A 2 -13.25 -55.77 -14.28
C ALA A 2 -13.05 -55.07 -12.91
N LEU A 3 -13.82 -55.55 -11.93
CA LEU A 3 -13.55 -55.44 -10.49
C LEU A 3 -12.56 -56.55 -10.08
N CYS A 4 -11.44 -56.17 -9.45
CA CYS A 4 -10.49 -57.08 -8.82
C CYS A 4 -11.05 -57.62 -7.49
N ALA A 5 -11.35 -58.92 -7.44
CA ALA A 5 -11.58 -59.66 -6.19
C ALA A 5 -10.27 -60.31 -5.73
N ARG A 6 -9.80 -59.89 -4.55
CA ARG A 6 -8.62 -60.43 -3.86
C ARG A 6 -9.08 -61.52 -2.90
N VAL A 7 -8.91 -62.79 -3.28
CA VAL A 7 -9.18 -63.94 -2.41
C VAL A 7 -7.90 -64.31 -1.66
N LEU A 8 -7.88 -64.01 -0.35
CA LEU A 8 -6.92 -64.51 0.61
C LEU A 8 -7.21 -66.00 0.86
N ARG A 9 -6.31 -66.89 0.41
CA ARG A 9 -6.37 -68.32 0.72
C ARG A 9 -5.57 -68.59 1.99
N TRP A 10 -6.30 -68.64 3.11
CA TRP A 10 -5.83 -69.14 4.39
C TRP A 10 -5.92 -70.68 4.37
N SER A 11 -4.81 -71.38 4.58
CA SER A 11 -4.80 -72.85 4.69
C SER A 11 -4.75 -73.26 6.17
N PRO A 12 -5.61 -74.18 6.64
CA PRO A 12 -5.69 -74.57 8.03
C PRO A 12 -4.55 -75.52 8.44
N ARG A 13 -4.03 -75.23 9.63
CA ARG A 13 -3.04 -76.00 10.38
C ARG A 13 -3.69 -77.34 10.80
N THR A 14 -3.25 -78.45 10.22
CA THR A 14 -3.64 -79.78 10.67
C THR A 14 -2.84 -80.14 11.93
N SER A 15 -3.56 -80.27 13.04
CA SER A 15 -3.08 -80.80 14.31
C SER A 15 -2.89 -82.31 14.22
N GLY A 16 -1.66 -82.74 13.97
CA GLY A 16 -1.24 -84.14 14.12
C GLY A 16 -0.85 -84.42 15.56
N LEU A 17 -1.68 -85.19 16.26
CA LEU A 17 -1.36 -85.88 17.50
C LEU A 17 -0.21 -86.86 17.22
N ARG A 18 0.97 -86.67 17.82
CA ARG A 18 2.07 -87.65 17.78
C ARG A 18 2.25 -88.22 19.18
N LEU A 19 1.86 -89.50 19.33
CA LEU A 19 2.28 -90.37 20.44
C LEU A 19 3.81 -90.46 20.45
N MET A 20 4.38 -90.41 21.65
CA MET A 20 5.77 -90.77 21.92
C MET A 20 5.88 -92.30 22.00
N SER A 21 6.78 -92.90 21.22
CA SER A 21 7.48 -94.14 21.59
C SER A 21 8.66 -94.40 20.64
N GLY A 22 9.76 -94.90 21.21
CA GLY A 22 10.80 -95.63 20.48
C GLY A 22 12.01 -94.80 20.07
N GLY A 23 13.08 -94.89 20.85
CA GLY A 23 14.41 -94.49 20.42
C GLY A 23 15.01 -95.51 19.46
N SER A 24 15.74 -95.02 18.47
CA SER A 24 16.83 -95.74 17.82
C SER A 24 17.91 -94.73 17.46
N THR A 25 19.08 -94.91 18.05
CA THR A 25 20.31 -94.21 17.76
C THR A 25 20.86 -94.72 16.43
N GLU A 26 20.71 -93.97 15.34
CA GLU A 26 21.43 -94.25 14.10
C GLU A 26 21.95 -92.95 13.46
N ASN A 27 23.28 -92.91 13.35
CA ASN A 27 24.14 -92.15 12.42
C ASN A 27 24.28 -90.63 12.61
N ILE A 28 25.37 -90.26 13.29
CA ILE A 28 25.86 -88.87 13.49
C ILE A 28 26.88 -88.44 12.41
N PHE A 29 27.20 -89.28 11.42
CA PHE A 29 28.24 -88.96 10.42
C PHE A 29 27.83 -89.44 9.02
N ALA A 30 26.99 -88.65 8.33
CA ALA A 30 26.83 -88.72 6.88
C ALA A 30 26.13 -87.44 6.40
N ASP A 31 26.88 -86.34 6.28
CA ASP A 31 26.49 -85.17 5.49
C ASP A 31 27.77 -84.53 4.93
N GLU A 32 28.50 -85.32 4.13
CA GLU A 32 29.37 -84.75 3.09
C GLU A 32 28.44 -84.32 1.94
N GLU A 33 28.62 -83.11 1.42
CA GLU A 33 27.81 -82.46 0.36
C GLU A 33 26.64 -81.55 0.79
N ASN A 34 26.93 -80.57 1.64
CA ASN A 34 26.28 -79.25 1.56
C ASN A 34 27.37 -78.15 1.59
N VAL A 35 28.31 -78.23 0.66
CA VAL A 35 29.19 -77.08 0.38
C VAL A 35 28.30 -76.04 -0.29
N LEU A 36 27.72 -75.17 0.53
CA LEU A 36 27.01 -73.99 0.06
C LEU A 36 27.89 -73.29 -0.97
N THR A 37 27.30 -72.94 -2.10
CA THR A 37 28.03 -72.19 -3.12
C THR A 37 28.50 -70.87 -2.51
N GLU A 38 29.61 -70.32 -3.00
CA GLU A 38 30.15 -69.06 -2.47
C GLU A 38 29.10 -67.94 -2.50
N GLU A 39 28.22 -67.95 -3.50
CA GLU A 39 27.07 -67.04 -3.63
C GLU A 39 26.04 -67.20 -2.50
N GLU A 40 25.73 -68.43 -2.10
CA GLU A 40 24.82 -68.71 -0.99
C GLU A 40 25.41 -68.30 0.37
N ILE A 41 26.74 -68.46 0.53
CA ILE A 41 27.46 -67.98 1.72
C ILE A 41 27.40 -66.45 1.77
N GLU A 42 27.61 -65.77 0.66
CA GLU A 42 27.51 -64.30 0.58
C GLU A 42 26.10 -63.78 0.82
N ALA A 43 25.08 -64.45 0.30
CA ALA A 43 23.68 -64.13 0.56
C ALA A 43 23.35 -64.26 2.06
N LYS A 44 23.88 -65.29 2.73
CA LYS A 44 23.75 -65.46 4.19
C LYS A 44 24.53 -64.41 4.99
N ARG A 45 25.66 -63.91 4.48
CA ARG A 45 26.42 -62.80 5.09
C ARG A 45 25.69 -61.46 5.01
N ASN A 46 24.77 -61.27 4.05
CA ASN A 46 23.90 -60.09 3.98
C ASN A 46 22.79 -60.14 5.05
N ILE A 47 23.17 -59.99 6.32
CA ILE A 47 22.26 -60.03 7.48
C ILE A 47 21.24 -58.88 7.42
N ALA A 48 21.66 -57.72 6.90
CA ALA A 48 20.82 -56.53 6.79
C ALA A 48 19.74 -56.64 5.68
N ARG A 49 19.74 -57.73 4.90
CA ARG A 49 18.79 -57.99 3.79
C ARG A 49 18.67 -56.80 2.83
N VAL A 50 19.78 -56.12 2.62
CA VAL A 50 19.82 -54.94 1.76
C VAL A 50 19.81 -55.40 0.30
N THR A 51 19.20 -54.61 -0.57
CA THR A 51 19.18 -54.91 -2.01
C THR A 51 20.58 -55.20 -2.55
N ASP A 52 20.70 -56.19 -3.43
CA ASP A 52 21.98 -56.61 -4.01
C ASP A 52 22.72 -55.43 -4.63
N ARG A 53 22.00 -54.54 -5.33
CA ARG A 53 22.56 -53.31 -5.90
C ARG A 53 23.26 -52.45 -4.85
N PHE A 54 22.64 -52.23 -3.69
CA PHE A 54 23.24 -51.42 -2.64
C PHE A 54 24.37 -52.16 -1.93
N TYR A 55 24.21 -53.46 -1.69
CA TYR A 55 25.25 -54.28 -1.06
C TYR A 55 26.54 -54.28 -1.89
N LEU A 56 26.45 -54.52 -3.19
CA LEU A 56 27.60 -54.51 -4.11
C LEU A 56 28.26 -53.12 -4.18
N ARG A 57 27.45 -52.07 -4.34
CA ARG A 57 27.94 -50.69 -4.55
C ARG A 57 28.52 -50.04 -3.28
N LYS A 58 27.92 -50.26 -2.11
CA LYS A 58 28.30 -49.57 -0.86
C LYS A 58 29.16 -50.41 0.06
N MET A 59 28.90 -51.72 0.15
CA MET A 59 29.66 -52.61 1.04
C MET A 59 30.87 -53.20 0.31
N LYS A 60 30.65 -53.85 -0.85
CA LYS A 60 31.75 -54.43 -1.64
C LYS A 60 32.55 -53.41 -2.45
N ARG A 61 31.99 -52.22 -2.70
CA ARG A 61 32.57 -51.16 -3.54
C ARG A 61 32.88 -51.63 -4.97
N GLU A 62 32.02 -52.49 -5.49
CA GLU A 62 32.08 -52.93 -6.87
C GLU A 62 31.14 -52.09 -7.73
N TYR A 63 31.61 -51.66 -8.90
CA TYR A 63 30.78 -50.93 -9.85
C TYR A 63 29.81 -51.90 -10.53
N THR A 64 28.52 -51.63 -10.41
CA THR A 64 27.46 -52.41 -11.05
C THR A 64 26.46 -51.47 -11.71
N ALA A 65 26.40 -51.45 -13.04
CA ALA A 65 25.35 -50.77 -13.80
C ALA A 65 24.46 -51.83 -14.45
N LYS A 66 23.26 -52.02 -13.89
CA LYS A 66 22.30 -53.02 -14.36
C LYS A 66 21.02 -52.37 -14.89
N PHE A 67 20.65 -51.21 -14.36
CA PHE A 67 19.39 -50.55 -14.67
C PHE A 67 19.60 -49.38 -15.64
N SER A 68 18.57 -49.03 -16.40
CA SER A 68 18.62 -47.88 -17.33
C SER A 68 19.00 -46.57 -16.64
N GLU A 69 18.61 -46.40 -15.38
CA GLU A 69 18.94 -45.24 -14.54
C GLU A 69 20.45 -45.06 -14.31
N ASP A 70 21.20 -46.16 -14.27
CA ASP A 70 22.67 -46.15 -14.05
C ASP A 70 23.41 -45.51 -15.22
N PHE A 71 22.82 -45.55 -16.42
CA PHE A 71 23.41 -45.00 -17.65
C PHE A 71 23.05 -43.54 -17.90
N THR A 72 22.34 -42.89 -16.98
CA THR A 72 22.11 -41.45 -17.07
C THR A 72 23.40 -40.68 -16.78
N ILE A 73 23.65 -39.56 -17.48
CA ILE A 73 24.87 -38.73 -17.29
C ILE A 73 25.07 -38.37 -15.81
N LYS A 74 23.98 -38.03 -15.11
CA LYS A 74 24.01 -37.72 -13.68
C LYS A 74 24.43 -38.91 -12.81
N ALA A 75 24.00 -40.13 -13.13
CA ALA A 75 24.40 -41.33 -12.41
C ALA A 75 25.86 -41.67 -12.70
N LEU A 76 26.27 -41.65 -13.98
CA LEU A 76 27.65 -41.89 -14.40
C LEU A 76 28.65 -40.94 -13.73
N ARG A 77 28.33 -39.64 -13.66
CA ARG A 77 29.15 -38.65 -12.94
C ARG A 77 29.28 -38.99 -11.46
N LYS A 78 28.21 -39.41 -10.80
CA LYS A 78 28.23 -39.84 -9.40
C LYS A 78 29.05 -41.11 -9.22
N ASP A 79 28.88 -42.09 -10.10
CA ASP A 79 29.60 -43.36 -10.05
C ASP A 79 31.10 -43.18 -10.24
N TYR A 80 31.49 -42.31 -11.17
CA TYR A 80 32.90 -41.96 -11.35
C TYR A 80 33.49 -41.33 -10.07
N VAL A 81 32.75 -40.50 -9.34
CA VAL A 81 33.21 -39.95 -8.05
C VAL A 81 33.39 -41.04 -6.98
N TYR A 82 32.51 -42.04 -6.94
CA TYR A 82 32.56 -43.09 -5.91
C TYR A 82 33.58 -44.19 -6.19
N PHE A 83 33.72 -44.59 -7.45
CA PHE A 83 34.54 -45.74 -7.87
C PHE A 83 35.81 -45.32 -8.62
N GLY A 84 35.88 -44.07 -9.08
CA GLY A 84 37.01 -43.57 -9.86
C GLY A 84 37.19 -44.33 -11.17
N GLU A 85 38.45 -44.54 -11.53
CA GLU A 85 38.87 -45.23 -12.75
C GLU A 85 38.47 -46.72 -12.76
N GLN A 86 38.25 -47.34 -11.60
CA GLN A 86 37.84 -48.74 -11.49
C GLN A 86 36.48 -49.01 -12.16
N SER A 87 35.65 -47.97 -12.32
CA SER A 87 34.36 -48.07 -13.01
C SER A 87 34.48 -48.21 -14.54
N GLY A 88 35.65 -47.91 -15.13
CA GLY A 88 35.83 -47.88 -16.58
C GLY A 88 35.03 -46.79 -17.30
N ILE A 89 34.40 -45.87 -16.56
CA ILE A 89 33.66 -44.73 -17.13
C ILE A 89 34.66 -43.71 -17.68
N ASN A 90 34.43 -43.22 -18.90
CA ASN A 90 35.26 -42.18 -19.48
C ASN A 90 35.16 -40.88 -18.65
N PRO A 91 36.28 -40.33 -18.13
CA PRO A 91 36.28 -39.10 -17.33
C PRO A 91 35.75 -37.87 -18.09
N GLY A 92 35.74 -37.91 -19.42
CA GLY A 92 35.14 -36.85 -20.24
C GLY A 92 33.64 -36.62 -19.96
N VAL A 93 32.94 -37.63 -19.45
CA VAL A 93 31.52 -37.52 -19.05
C VAL A 93 31.33 -36.55 -17.88
N CYS A 94 32.37 -36.31 -17.08
CA CYS A 94 32.31 -35.36 -15.96
C CYS A 94 32.19 -33.90 -16.43
N TRP A 95 32.63 -33.60 -17.63
CA TRP A 95 32.52 -32.26 -18.20
C TRP A 95 31.14 -32.07 -18.86
N PRO A 96 30.61 -30.83 -18.89
CA PRO A 96 29.38 -30.54 -19.59
C PRO A 96 29.52 -30.77 -21.10
N ASN A 97 28.44 -31.19 -21.74
CA ASN A 97 28.39 -31.27 -23.20
C ASN A 97 28.33 -29.85 -23.80
N LYS A 98 28.56 -29.72 -25.11
CA LYS A 98 28.45 -28.44 -25.84
C LYS A 98 27.09 -27.77 -25.66
N GLU A 99 26.02 -28.55 -25.64
CA GLU A 99 24.66 -28.07 -25.38
C GLU A 99 24.50 -27.59 -23.94
N GLU A 100 24.94 -28.39 -22.95
CA GLU A 100 24.92 -28.00 -21.53
C GLU A 100 25.77 -26.73 -21.28
N MET A 101 26.92 -26.58 -21.96
CA MET A 101 27.75 -25.38 -21.90
C MET A 101 27.03 -24.14 -22.45
N ALA A 102 26.32 -24.29 -23.57
CA ALA A 102 25.56 -23.19 -24.16
C ALA A 102 24.43 -22.73 -23.23
N ASP A 103 23.73 -23.67 -22.58
CA ASP A 103 22.70 -23.38 -21.60
C ASP A 103 23.26 -22.67 -20.36
N LEU A 104 24.45 -23.10 -19.88
CA LEU A 104 25.14 -22.45 -18.77
C LEU A 104 25.54 -21.02 -19.11
N HIS A 105 26.13 -20.79 -20.29
CA HIS A 105 26.48 -19.44 -20.75
C HIS A 105 25.25 -18.56 -20.90
N TYR A 106 24.16 -19.08 -21.47
CA TYR A 106 22.90 -18.35 -21.56
C TYR A 106 22.35 -17.96 -20.18
N ALA A 107 22.38 -18.89 -19.22
CA ALA A 107 21.95 -18.61 -17.86
C ALA A 107 22.85 -17.57 -17.17
N GLU A 108 24.17 -17.66 -17.35
CA GLU A 108 25.13 -16.68 -16.85
C GLU A 108 24.85 -15.29 -17.38
N GLU A 109 24.78 -15.12 -18.71
CA GLU A 109 24.53 -13.83 -19.35
C GLU A 109 23.15 -13.26 -19.00
N LYS A 110 22.13 -14.12 -18.86
CA LYS A 110 20.76 -13.67 -18.64
C LYS A 110 20.49 -13.25 -17.20
N PHE A 111 20.99 -14.02 -16.23
CA PHE A 111 20.67 -13.83 -14.82
C PHE A 111 21.76 -13.08 -14.06
N PHE A 112 23.02 -13.21 -14.47
CA PHE A 112 24.16 -12.64 -13.77
C PHE A 112 24.76 -11.50 -14.58
N LYS A 113 24.50 -10.28 -14.11
CA LYS A 113 25.08 -9.07 -14.69
C LYS A 113 26.59 -9.03 -14.45
N SER A 114 27.30 -8.36 -15.36
CA SER A 114 28.74 -8.11 -15.19
C SER A 114 28.99 -7.17 -14.00
N PHE A 115 30.14 -7.31 -13.35
CA PHE A 115 30.51 -6.48 -12.21
C PHE A 115 30.48 -4.97 -12.53
N ASP A 116 30.92 -4.59 -13.72
CA ASP A 116 30.95 -3.18 -14.14
C ASP A 116 29.54 -2.59 -14.26
N THR A 117 28.58 -3.36 -14.79
CA THR A 117 27.18 -2.91 -14.87
C THR A 117 26.55 -2.75 -13.49
N LEU A 118 26.85 -3.65 -12.55
CA LEU A 118 26.39 -3.51 -11.17
C LEU A 118 26.98 -2.26 -10.50
N LYS A 119 28.26 -1.97 -10.78
CA LYS A 119 28.94 -0.78 -10.26
C LYS A 119 28.33 0.51 -10.80
N SER A 120 28.02 0.58 -12.10
CA SER A 120 27.37 1.75 -12.70
C SER A 120 25.95 1.95 -12.16
N GLU A 121 25.15 0.88 -12.09
CA GLU A 121 23.78 0.93 -11.54
C GLU A 121 23.78 1.42 -10.08
N LEU A 122 24.75 0.98 -9.28
CA LEU A 122 24.89 1.41 -7.90
C LEU A 122 25.28 2.89 -7.81
N ALA A 123 26.17 3.36 -8.69
CA ALA A 123 26.54 4.78 -8.75
C ALA A 123 25.34 5.65 -9.11
N GLU A 124 24.56 5.26 -10.13
CA GLU A 124 23.34 5.96 -10.54
C GLU A 124 22.30 6.03 -9.42
N LYS A 125 22.06 4.91 -8.72
CA LYS A 125 21.15 4.88 -7.56
C LYS A 125 21.60 5.84 -6.47
N LYS A 126 22.88 5.86 -6.13
CA LYS A 126 23.44 6.78 -5.13
C LYS A 126 23.31 8.25 -5.56
N GLU A 127 23.45 8.54 -6.84
CA GLU A 127 23.24 9.90 -7.35
C GLU A 127 21.77 10.30 -7.28
N ALA A 128 20.84 9.42 -7.67
CA ALA A 128 19.42 9.68 -7.59
C ALA A 128 18.96 9.91 -6.13
N GLU A 129 19.40 9.08 -5.20
CA GLU A 129 19.13 9.25 -3.76
C GLU A 129 19.68 10.57 -3.22
N ARG A 130 20.88 10.96 -3.66
CA ARG A 130 21.49 12.23 -3.27
C ARG A 130 20.70 13.42 -3.79
N ARG A 131 20.25 13.38 -5.05
CA ARG A 131 19.43 14.44 -5.65
C ARG A 131 18.10 14.57 -4.92
N ALA A 132 17.39 13.45 -4.70
CA ALA A 132 16.13 13.44 -3.96
C ALA A 132 16.29 13.97 -2.53
N ARG A 133 17.41 13.67 -1.86
CA ARG A 133 17.72 14.21 -0.55
C ARG A 133 17.92 15.72 -0.58
N VAL A 134 18.69 16.23 -1.54
CA VAL A 134 18.95 17.67 -1.69
C VAL A 134 17.66 18.43 -2.01
N GLU A 135 16.82 17.92 -2.93
CA GLU A 135 15.52 18.51 -3.25
C GLU A 135 14.60 18.57 -2.01
N ARG A 136 14.60 17.50 -1.21
CA ARG A 136 13.86 17.47 0.05
C ARG A 136 14.38 18.51 1.03
N GLU A 137 15.69 18.60 1.22
CA GLU A 137 16.32 19.59 2.11
C GLU A 137 16.00 21.02 1.64
N GLN A 138 16.08 21.31 0.34
CA GLN A 138 15.70 22.61 -0.24
C GLN A 138 14.23 22.97 0.02
N SER A 139 13.30 22.03 -0.20
CA SER A 139 11.88 22.28 0.06
C SER A 139 11.58 22.52 1.55
N ILE A 140 12.34 21.88 2.45
CA ILE A 140 12.24 22.11 3.89
C ILE A 140 12.75 23.51 4.21
N ASP A 141 13.90 23.92 3.68
CA ASP A 141 14.47 25.25 3.91
C ASP A 141 13.54 26.37 3.41
N GLU A 142 12.92 26.18 2.23
CA GLU A 142 11.91 27.10 1.71
C GLU A 142 10.69 27.21 2.63
N ASN A 143 10.20 26.09 3.15
CA ASN A 143 9.06 26.08 4.08
C ASN A 143 9.41 26.67 5.43
N LEU A 144 10.63 26.43 5.94
CA LEU A 144 11.14 27.02 7.17
C LEU A 144 11.24 28.55 7.05
N SER A 145 11.66 29.05 5.88
CA SER A 145 11.72 30.50 5.64
C SER A 145 10.34 31.19 5.68
N LYS A 146 9.28 30.46 5.28
CA LYS A 146 7.89 30.95 5.27
C LYS A 146 7.17 30.73 6.60
N LEU A 147 7.72 29.92 7.50
CA LEU A 147 7.09 29.51 8.76
C LEU A 147 6.71 30.70 9.63
N ASP A 148 7.60 31.68 9.78
CA ASP A 148 7.35 32.87 10.60
C ASP A 148 6.20 33.72 10.05
N GLN A 149 6.05 33.79 8.73
CA GLN A 149 4.94 34.49 8.08
C GLN A 149 3.62 33.76 8.36
N TRP A 150 3.57 32.45 8.14
CA TRP A 150 2.39 31.63 8.41
C TRP A 150 1.98 31.65 9.88
N ARG A 151 2.94 31.64 10.81
CA ARG A 151 2.68 31.79 12.23
C ARG A 151 1.98 33.12 12.53
N LYS A 152 2.49 34.23 11.98
CA LYS A 152 1.89 35.57 12.18
C LYS A 152 0.48 35.65 11.59
N GLU A 153 0.27 35.12 10.39
CA GLU A 153 -1.04 35.08 9.74
C GLU A 153 -2.06 34.26 10.54
N MET A 154 -1.62 33.14 11.11
CA MET A 154 -2.45 32.26 11.93
C MET A 154 -2.86 32.95 13.24
N LEU A 155 -1.90 33.51 13.98
CA LEU A 155 -2.18 34.28 15.19
C LEU A 155 -3.10 35.48 14.93
N ALA A 156 -2.85 36.23 13.84
CA ALA A 156 -3.71 37.35 13.46
C ALA A 156 -5.14 36.90 13.12
N ARG A 157 -5.33 35.69 12.57
CA ARG A 157 -6.65 35.12 12.31
C ARG A 157 -7.35 34.74 13.62
N GLU A 158 -6.64 34.13 14.56
CA GLU A 158 -7.18 33.82 15.89
C GLU A 158 -7.57 35.09 16.65
N GLU A 159 -6.72 36.11 16.65
CA GLU A 159 -7.02 37.40 17.28
C GLU A 159 -8.27 38.05 16.69
N LYS A 160 -8.42 38.06 15.36
CA LYS A 160 -9.63 38.57 14.70
C LYS A 160 -10.87 37.78 15.09
N ALA A 161 -10.79 36.44 15.07
CA ALA A 161 -11.90 35.59 15.46
C ALA A 161 -12.31 35.82 16.93
N ASN A 162 -11.33 35.96 17.83
CA ASN A 162 -11.56 36.25 19.24
C ASN A 162 -12.17 37.65 19.45
N GLN A 163 -11.69 38.66 18.73
CA GLN A 163 -12.26 40.01 18.77
C GLN A 163 -13.69 40.04 18.26
N GLU A 164 -14.00 39.32 17.18
CA GLU A 164 -15.37 39.22 16.67
C GLU A 164 -16.29 38.47 17.64
N ALA A 165 -15.81 37.39 18.26
CA ALA A 165 -16.55 36.67 19.30
C ALA A 165 -16.81 37.56 20.52
N ALA A 166 -15.81 38.29 21.00
CA ALA A 166 -15.94 39.22 22.11
C ALA A 166 -16.91 40.38 21.79
N LYS A 167 -16.86 40.95 20.58
CA LYS A 167 -17.81 41.98 20.13
C LYS A 167 -19.24 41.44 20.07
N LYS A 168 -19.42 40.22 19.57
CA LYS A 168 -20.74 39.56 19.56
C LYS A 168 -21.24 39.34 20.98
N GLN A 169 -20.42 38.83 21.89
CA GLN A 169 -20.79 38.64 23.30
C GLN A 169 -21.17 39.98 23.96
N ALA A 170 -20.33 41.01 23.83
CA ALA A 170 -20.61 42.34 24.36
C ALA A 170 -21.91 42.94 23.81
N HIS A 171 -22.19 42.75 22.52
CA HIS A 171 -23.45 43.20 21.93
C HIS A 171 -24.66 42.43 22.47
N MET A 172 -24.54 41.10 22.62
CA MET A 172 -25.60 40.29 23.24
C MET A 172 -25.84 40.69 24.69
N ASP A 173 -24.77 40.96 25.46
CA ASP A 173 -24.87 41.40 26.85
C ASP A 173 -25.54 42.77 26.98
N GLU A 174 -25.24 43.70 26.06
CA GLU A 174 -25.91 45.00 25.99
C GLU A 174 -27.40 44.86 25.70
N LEU A 175 -27.77 43.99 24.75
CA LEU A 175 -29.16 43.69 24.43
C LEU A 175 -29.90 43.06 25.63
N ILE A 176 -29.26 42.10 26.32
CA ILE A 176 -29.82 41.45 27.51
C ILE A 176 -30.02 42.49 28.62
N ARG A 177 -29.05 43.38 28.86
CA ARG A 177 -29.15 44.44 29.86
C ARG A 177 -30.31 45.40 29.55
N GLU A 178 -30.40 45.86 28.31
CA GLU A 178 -31.47 46.76 27.84
C GLU A 178 -32.87 46.15 28.03
N VAL A 179 -33.03 44.85 27.77
CA VAL A 179 -34.31 44.15 27.96
C VAL A 179 -34.58 43.91 29.44
N ARG A 180 -33.55 43.59 30.22
CA ARG A 180 -33.64 43.43 31.68
C ARG A 180 -34.09 44.70 32.37
N GLU A 181 -33.64 45.87 31.93
CA GLU A 181 -34.08 47.17 32.46
C GLU A 181 -35.59 47.42 32.24
N HIS A 182 -36.15 46.91 31.13
CA HIS A 182 -37.58 47.05 30.83
C HIS A 182 -38.47 46.03 31.54
N ILE A 183 -37.98 44.80 31.72
CA ILE A 183 -38.79 43.67 32.22
C ILE A 183 -38.54 43.39 33.72
N GLY A 184 -37.33 43.64 34.23
CA GLY A 184 -36.98 43.52 35.65
C GLY A 184 -36.48 42.15 36.13
N TYR A 185 -36.42 41.11 35.28
CA TYR A 185 -35.86 39.79 35.63
C TYR A 185 -34.89 39.25 34.56
N ASN A 186 -34.05 38.27 34.92
CA ASN A 186 -33.05 37.68 34.03
C ASN A 186 -33.74 36.82 32.95
N LEU A 187 -33.58 37.20 31.68
CA LEU A 187 -34.12 36.50 30.51
C LEU A 187 -32.98 36.02 29.61
N SER A 188 -33.19 34.86 28.97
CA SER A 188 -32.27 34.34 27.97
C SER A 188 -32.65 34.85 26.56
N PRO A 189 -31.70 34.96 25.62
CA PRO A 189 -31.99 35.38 24.24
C PRO A 189 -32.97 34.47 23.47
N SER A 190 -33.19 33.23 23.94
CA SER A 190 -34.07 32.26 23.31
C SER A 190 -35.54 32.41 23.70
N ASP A 191 -35.86 33.21 24.71
CA ASP A 191 -37.19 33.31 25.28
C ASP A 191 -38.17 34.10 24.38
N PRO A 192 -39.46 33.70 24.31
CA PRO A 192 -40.45 34.38 23.45
C PRO A 192 -40.68 35.84 23.84
N LYS A 193 -40.65 36.14 25.15
CA LYS A 193 -40.80 37.50 25.69
C LYS A 193 -39.64 38.44 25.32
N PHE A 194 -38.44 37.89 25.11
CA PHE A 194 -37.29 38.66 24.66
C PHE A 194 -37.51 39.20 23.24
N LYS A 195 -38.11 38.38 22.36
CA LYS A 195 -38.42 38.75 20.97
C LYS A 195 -39.48 39.84 20.89
N GLU A 196 -40.55 39.73 21.68
CA GLU A 196 -41.62 40.73 21.72
C GLU A 196 -41.12 42.13 22.13
N VAL A 197 -40.26 42.20 23.16
CA VAL A 197 -39.68 43.48 23.63
C VAL A 197 -38.65 44.03 22.64
N MET A 198 -37.91 43.17 21.96
CA MET A 198 -36.99 43.58 20.90
C MET A 198 -37.73 44.18 19.70
N GLU A 199 -38.83 43.56 19.26
CA GLU A 199 -39.69 44.08 18.17
C GLU A 199 -40.31 45.44 18.51
N MET A 200 -40.76 45.64 19.77
CA MET A 200 -41.27 46.93 20.24
C MET A 200 -40.19 48.02 20.19
N LYS A 201 -38.98 47.73 20.69
CA LYS A 201 -37.85 48.67 20.66
C LYS A 201 -37.36 48.98 19.25
N GLU A 202 -37.31 47.98 18.36
CA GLU A 202 -36.98 48.23 16.96
C GLU A 202 -38.01 49.12 16.27
N ALA A 203 -39.30 48.96 16.58
CA ALA A 203 -40.35 49.83 16.04
C ALA A 203 -40.20 51.28 16.53
N GLU A 204 -39.81 51.47 17.79
CA GLU A 204 -39.52 52.79 18.36
C GLU A 204 -38.25 53.41 17.75
N ARG A 205 -37.13 52.68 17.66
CA ARG A 205 -35.89 53.15 17.02
C ARG A 205 -36.13 53.51 15.55
N LYS A 206 -36.87 52.69 14.79
CA LYS A 206 -37.24 52.97 13.39
C LYS A 206 -38.10 54.23 13.24
N LYS A 207 -38.96 54.56 14.22
CA LYS A 207 -39.75 55.79 14.22
C LYS A 207 -38.86 57.01 14.50
N VAL A 208 -38.02 56.93 15.52
CA VAL A 208 -37.06 58.00 15.89
C VAL A 208 -36.06 58.27 14.76
N GLU A 209 -35.53 57.23 14.11
CA GLU A 209 -34.64 57.41 12.95
C GLU A 209 -35.34 58.07 11.77
N LYS A 210 -36.60 57.70 11.50
CA LYS A 210 -37.38 58.34 10.43
C LYS A 210 -37.62 59.81 10.75
N GLU A 211 -37.83 60.15 12.02
CA GLU A 211 -38.01 61.52 12.48
C GLU A 211 -36.70 62.32 12.43
N ALA A 212 -35.59 61.75 12.90
CA ALA A 212 -34.26 62.35 12.79
C ALA A 212 -33.84 62.53 11.33
N LYS A 213 -34.09 61.56 10.45
CA LYS A 213 -33.87 61.70 8.99
C LYS A 213 -34.73 62.81 8.39
N LYS A 214 -35.99 62.98 8.83
CA LYS A 214 -36.85 64.10 8.42
C LYS A 214 -36.33 65.44 8.94
N GLN A 215 -35.85 65.50 10.17
CA GLN A 215 -35.28 66.72 10.76
C GLN A 215 -33.95 67.11 10.11
N LEU A 216 -33.05 66.17 9.86
CA LEU A 216 -31.80 66.41 9.11
C LEU A 216 -32.08 66.87 7.68
N LYS A 217 -33.10 66.31 7.01
CA LYS A 217 -33.55 66.81 5.69
C LYS A 217 -34.09 68.24 5.79
N LYS A 218 -34.87 68.56 6.83
CA LYS A 218 -35.35 69.93 7.07
C LYS A 218 -34.21 70.91 7.37
N GLN A 219 -33.24 70.51 8.20
CA GLN A 219 -32.05 71.31 8.51
C GLN A 219 -31.18 71.53 7.27
N ARG A 220 -30.90 70.48 6.49
CA ARG A 220 -30.21 70.60 5.18
C ARG A 220 -30.96 71.49 4.20
N MET A 221 -32.30 71.49 4.20
CA MET A 221 -33.10 72.41 3.37
C MET A 221 -33.06 73.85 3.88
N MET A 222 -33.08 74.08 5.19
CA MET A 222 -32.94 75.41 5.80
C MET A 222 -31.54 76.00 5.60
N GLU A 223 -30.49 75.19 5.74
CA GLU A 223 -29.10 75.56 5.41
C GLU A 223 -28.96 75.91 3.92
N ARG A 224 -29.64 75.18 3.04
CA ARG A 224 -29.65 75.48 1.59
C ARG A 224 -30.42 76.77 1.27
N LEU A 225 -31.47 77.11 2.01
CA LEU A 225 -32.25 78.35 1.87
C LEU A 225 -31.52 79.58 2.43
N LEU A 226 -30.79 79.44 3.54
CA LEU A 226 -29.97 80.50 4.14
C LEU A 226 -28.71 80.82 3.32
N LYS A 227 -28.25 79.89 2.49
CA LYS A 227 -27.06 80.04 1.63
C LYS A 227 -27.35 80.61 0.24
N VAL A 228 -28.57 81.09 -0.01
CA VAL A 228 -28.93 81.87 -1.21
C VAL A 228 -28.87 83.37 -0.87
N PRO A 229 -27.81 84.11 -1.22
CA PRO A 229 -27.83 85.56 -1.15
C PRO A 229 -28.68 86.14 -2.29
N LYS A 230 -29.51 87.14 -1.97
CA LYS A 230 -30.21 87.99 -2.93
C LYS A 230 -29.19 88.85 -3.69
N VAL A 231 -29.04 88.62 -4.99
CA VAL A 231 -28.70 89.65 -5.99
C VAL A 231 -29.49 89.31 -7.25
N SER A 232 -30.36 90.25 -7.65
CA SER A 232 -30.98 90.31 -8.96
C SER A 232 -30.06 91.00 -9.96
N ASP A 233 -30.25 90.63 -11.23
CA ASP A 233 -29.87 91.29 -12.50
C ASP A 233 -28.47 90.99 -13.09
N GLU A 234 -28.42 90.06 -14.06
CA GLU A 234 -28.30 90.35 -15.51
C GLU A 234 -28.13 89.05 -16.34
N LEU A 235 -28.92 88.92 -17.42
CA LEU A 235 -28.78 87.96 -18.54
C LEU A 235 -27.73 88.51 -19.55
N PRO A 236 -27.02 87.72 -20.40
CA PRO A 236 -27.66 86.78 -21.33
C PRO A 236 -26.88 85.51 -21.80
N ARG A 237 -27.69 84.54 -22.28
CA ARG A 237 -27.59 83.63 -23.46
C ARG A 237 -26.40 82.66 -23.66
N THR A 238 -26.81 81.40 -23.92
CA THR A 238 -26.08 80.23 -24.45
C THR A 238 -25.65 80.39 -25.93
N PRO A 239 -24.71 79.55 -26.42
CA PRO A 239 -25.06 78.28 -27.09
C PRO A 239 -24.15 77.10 -26.67
N GLU A 240 -24.72 75.92 -26.36
CA GLU A 240 -24.76 74.71 -27.22
C GLU A 240 -23.38 74.11 -27.55
N ASP A 241 -23.10 72.89 -27.07
CA ASP A 241 -22.65 71.79 -27.94
C ASP A 241 -22.78 70.41 -27.25
N GLU A 242 -22.81 69.40 -28.09
CA GLU A 242 -23.45 68.10 -27.96
C GLU A 242 -22.56 67.03 -27.29
N THR A 243 -23.20 66.02 -26.71
CA THR A 243 -23.10 64.61 -27.18
C THR A 243 -23.82 63.67 -26.21
N ARG A 244 -25.01 63.23 -26.63
CA ARG A 244 -25.58 61.95 -26.22
C ARG A 244 -25.32 60.97 -27.35
N LYS A 245 -24.69 59.82 -27.06
CA LYS A 245 -24.99 58.59 -27.78
C LYS A 245 -25.31 57.47 -26.78
N PRO A 246 -26.42 56.74 -26.98
CA PRO A 246 -26.88 55.66 -26.12
C PRO A 246 -26.32 54.32 -26.61
N ASP A 247 -26.36 53.28 -25.77
CA ASP A 247 -26.59 51.91 -26.27
C ASP A 247 -27.14 51.01 -25.15
N SER A 248 -28.19 50.28 -25.48
CA SER A 248 -28.78 49.23 -24.66
C SER A 248 -29.08 47.98 -25.51
N LYS A 249 -28.47 46.84 -25.13
CA LYS A 249 -28.87 45.41 -25.29
C LYS A 249 -28.98 44.83 -26.73
N PRO A 250 -28.89 43.48 -26.97
CA PRO A 250 -29.20 42.35 -26.08
C PRO A 250 -28.24 41.12 -26.14
N THR A 251 -28.64 40.07 -25.42
CA THR A 251 -28.14 38.69 -25.24
C THR A 251 -28.05 37.82 -26.50
N SER A 252 -27.10 36.89 -26.55
CA SER A 252 -27.25 35.57 -27.17
C SER A 252 -26.38 34.53 -26.46
N ASP A 253 -27.01 33.43 -26.11
CA ASP A 253 -26.43 32.18 -25.62
C ASP A 253 -25.47 31.55 -26.65
N ASP A 254 -24.44 30.85 -26.16
CA ASP A 254 -23.86 29.70 -26.88
C ASP A 254 -23.34 28.68 -25.85
N GLU A 255 -23.93 27.50 -25.92
CA GLU A 255 -23.51 26.26 -25.27
C GLU A 255 -22.27 25.67 -25.98
N ALA A 256 -21.24 25.30 -25.22
CA ALA A 256 -20.32 24.21 -25.54
C ALA A 256 -19.56 23.84 -24.25
N SER A 257 -19.99 22.80 -23.52
CA SER A 257 -19.59 21.40 -23.70
C SER A 257 -18.08 21.15 -23.45
N GLY A 258 -17.79 20.24 -22.50
CA GLY A 258 -16.52 19.49 -22.50
C GLY A 258 -15.65 19.58 -21.24
N ALA A 259 -15.88 18.65 -20.30
CA ALA A 259 -14.86 18.16 -19.36
C ALA A 259 -13.66 17.55 -20.13
N PRO A 260 -12.48 17.28 -19.50
CA PRO A 260 -12.37 16.08 -18.66
C PRO A 260 -11.39 16.16 -17.47
N LYS A 261 -11.65 15.25 -16.53
CA LYS A 261 -10.77 14.53 -15.57
C LYS A 261 -9.40 15.09 -15.24
#